data_AF-A0AAU2YXB6-F1
#
_entry.id   AF-A0AAU2YXB6-F1
#
_cell.length_a   1.000
_cell.length_b   1.000
_cell.length_c   1.000
_cell.angle_alpha   90.00
_cell.angle_beta   90.00
_cell.angle_gamma   90.00
#
_symmetry.space_group_name_H-M   'P 1'
#
loop_
_entity.id
_entity.type
_entity.pdbx_description
1 polymer ?
#
loop_
_entity_poly.entity_id
_entity_poly.type
_entity_poly.pdbx_seq_one_letter_code
_entity_poly.pdbx_strand_id
1 'polypeptide(L)'
;MSVRIRTPHPYLAGLTVPLGGAAGLTVALTSGYRGSDEWVIWSCAAVALAAASGAAFVHGLRRWTELAALGDVPLSAVAWPLAMLYAISGAVLAVALRGDLVDAWRALVLILLAALGLAPGAATIVGVGHVASPRADPAPTPLGFEFGTLIAASRILQSLLAVMGGIVALLVIAEATGQRMTEHTNVETTLVFGAGSSALVAIVYAPVAAKLRQRGRELVDLCHPLGTLASNELAEALDKRSRLETTLGLDRTALSDFQTNVVVVGPLLAGAASAFLSR
;
A
#
# COMPACT_ATOMS: atom_id res chain seq x y z
N MET A 1 27.05 -0.34 -3.23
CA MET A 1 27.11 0.00 -1.79
C MET A 1 25.87 -0.59 -1.12
N SER A 2 25.94 -1.81 -0.59
CA SER A 2 24.82 -2.39 0.16
C SER A 2 24.81 -1.76 1.55
N VAL A 3 23.80 -0.94 1.83
CA VAL A 3 23.64 -0.34 3.15
C VAL A 3 22.99 -1.41 4.02
N ARG A 4 23.79 -2.03 4.90
CA ARG A 4 23.24 -2.87 5.98
C ARG A 4 22.49 -1.95 6.94
N ILE A 5 21.18 -1.80 6.72
CA ILE A 5 20.33 -0.99 7.58
C ILE A 5 20.30 -1.69 8.94
N ARG A 6 20.88 -1.06 9.96
CA ARG A 6 20.78 -1.47 11.35
C ARG A 6 19.30 -1.64 11.68
N THR A 7 18.93 -2.75 12.30
CA THR A 7 17.55 -3.02 12.70
C THR A 7 16.96 -1.80 13.40
N PRO A 8 15.77 -1.31 12.99
CA PRO A 8 15.16 -0.16 13.61
C PRO A 8 14.95 -0.47 15.09
N HIS A 9 15.49 0.38 15.97
CA HIS A 9 15.36 0.20 17.40
C HIS A 9 13.87 0.16 17.79
N PRO A 10 13.44 -0.76 18.67
CA PRO A 10 12.04 -0.91 19.08
C PRO A 10 11.44 0.38 19.67
N TYR A 11 12.29 1.28 20.16
CA TYR A 11 11.92 2.60 20.67
C TYR A 11 11.34 3.55 19.61
N LEU A 12 11.73 3.43 18.33
CA LEU A 12 11.20 4.28 17.27
C LEU A 12 9.73 3.95 16.98
N ALA A 13 9.34 2.67 17.10
CA ALA A 13 7.96 2.24 16.87
C ALA A 13 6.98 2.79 17.92
N GLY A 14 7.43 2.93 19.16
CA GLY A 14 6.62 3.47 20.26
C GLY A 14 6.35 4.98 20.13
N LEU A 15 7.19 5.71 19.41
CA LEU A 15 7.12 7.18 19.31
C LEU A 15 6.41 7.68 18.05
N THR A 16 6.48 6.97 16.92
CA THR A 16 5.90 7.47 15.65
C THR A 16 4.37 7.58 15.68
N VAL A 17 3.69 6.64 16.35
CA VAL A 17 2.22 6.65 16.49
C VAL A 17 1.75 7.84 17.34
N PRO A 18 2.25 8.06 18.58
CA PRO A 18 1.84 9.22 19.37
C PRO A 18 2.31 10.54 18.75
N LEU A 19 3.47 10.60 18.08
CA LEU A 19 3.90 11.79 17.34
C LEU A 19 2.98 12.10 16.16
N GLY A 20 2.57 11.08 15.39
CA GLY A 20 1.58 11.22 14.34
C GLY A 20 0.25 11.71 14.88
N GLY A 21 -0.26 11.07 15.94
CA GLY A 21 -1.48 11.50 16.62
C GLY A 21 -1.40 12.94 17.14
N ALA A 22 -0.27 13.35 17.72
CA ALA A 22 -0.03 14.72 18.20
C ALA A 22 0.01 15.73 17.04
N ALA A 23 0.62 15.37 15.90
CA ALA A 23 0.61 16.20 14.70
C ALA A 23 -0.82 16.36 14.15
N GLY A 24 -1.58 15.27 14.04
CA GLY A 24 -2.99 15.30 13.64
C GLY A 24 -3.86 16.12 14.60
N LEU A 25 -3.61 16.02 15.91
CA LEU A 25 -4.29 16.83 16.92
C LEU A 25 -3.93 18.31 16.80
N THR A 26 -2.67 18.64 16.52
CA THR A 26 -2.24 20.02 16.30
C THR A 26 -2.93 20.61 15.08
N VAL A 27 -3.02 19.86 13.98
CA VAL A 27 -3.77 20.27 12.77
C VAL A 27 -5.25 20.43 13.09
N ALA A 28 -5.84 19.49 13.83
CA ALA A 28 -7.25 19.52 14.22
C ALA A 28 -7.58 20.75 15.07
N LEU A 29 -6.72 21.03 16.06
CA LEU A 29 -6.82 22.20 16.90
C LEU A 29 -6.62 23.46 16.05
N THR A 30 -5.61 23.59 15.21
CA THR A 30 -5.44 24.85 14.45
C THR A 30 -6.61 25.22 13.51
N SER A 31 -7.60 24.35 13.29
CA SER A 31 -8.83 24.66 12.55
C SER A 31 -9.63 25.83 13.15
N GLY A 32 -10.10 26.75 12.29
CA GLY A 32 -10.99 27.85 12.67
C GLY A 32 -12.45 27.43 12.87
N TYR A 33 -12.81 26.22 12.45
CA TYR A 33 -14.18 25.68 12.49
C TYR A 33 -14.47 24.87 13.77
N ARG A 34 -13.78 25.18 14.88
CA ARG A 34 -14.02 24.54 16.19
C ARG A 34 -15.41 24.94 16.69
N GLY A 35 -16.44 24.16 16.35
CA GLY A 35 -17.80 24.45 16.76
C GLY A 35 -18.89 23.83 15.89
N SER A 36 -18.56 23.32 14.70
CA SER A 36 -19.49 22.54 13.89
C SER A 36 -19.48 21.06 14.30
N ASP A 37 -20.62 20.37 14.17
CA ASP A 37 -20.70 18.91 14.40
C ASP A 37 -19.75 18.14 13.46
N GLU A 38 -19.51 18.69 12.27
CA GLU A 38 -18.60 18.13 11.27
C GLU A 38 -17.13 18.20 11.70
N TRP A 39 -16.75 19.18 12.52
CA TRP A 39 -15.39 19.30 13.06
C TRP A 39 -15.01 18.09 13.93
N VAL A 40 -15.96 17.49 14.65
CA VAL A 40 -15.69 16.30 15.48
C VAL A 40 -15.32 15.11 14.60
N ILE A 41 -16.09 14.89 13.53
CA ILE A 41 -15.81 13.79 12.59
C ILE A 41 -14.48 14.01 11.87
N TRP A 42 -14.25 15.24 11.38
CA TRP A 42 -13.01 15.60 10.70
C TRP A 42 -11.78 15.48 11.60
N SER A 43 -11.85 15.97 12.84
CA SER A 43 -10.73 15.89 13.80
C SER A 43 -10.41 14.45 14.19
N CYS A 44 -11.43 13.61 14.41
CA CYS A 44 -11.24 12.17 14.60
C CYS A 44 -10.56 11.52 13.39
N ALA A 45 -11.01 11.84 12.16
CA ALA A 45 -10.41 11.31 10.94
C ALA A 45 -8.96 11.78 10.76
N ALA A 46 -8.66 13.05 11.01
CA ALA A 46 -7.31 13.61 10.91
C ALA A 46 -6.34 12.98 11.92
N VAL A 47 -6.77 12.83 13.18
CA VAL A 47 -5.96 12.17 14.23
C VAL A 47 -5.75 10.69 13.90
N ALA A 48 -6.81 9.99 13.49
CA ALA A 48 -6.73 8.59 13.09
C ALA A 48 -5.80 8.39 11.89
N LEU A 49 -5.90 9.25 10.87
CA LEU A 49 -5.03 9.23 9.69
C LEU A 49 -3.57 9.45 10.06
N ALA A 50 -3.28 10.44 10.91
CA ALA A 50 -1.91 10.75 11.30
C ALA A 50 -1.30 9.63 12.17
N ALA A 51 -2.07 9.07 13.10
CA ALA A 51 -1.66 7.90 13.87
C ALA A 51 -1.46 6.66 12.99
N ALA A 52 -2.38 6.39 12.06
CA ALA A 52 -2.30 5.28 11.11
C ALA A 52 -1.09 5.43 10.18
N SER A 53 -0.76 6.65 9.76
CA SER A 53 0.42 6.96 8.96
C SER A 53 1.72 6.63 9.72
N GLY A 54 1.79 7.00 11.00
CA GLY A 54 2.92 6.63 11.88
C GLY A 54 3.05 5.11 12.09
N ALA A 55 1.93 4.39 12.21
CA ALA A 55 1.91 2.93 12.31
C ALA A 55 2.32 2.26 10.99
N ALA A 56 1.81 2.75 9.86
CA ALA A 56 2.13 2.26 8.53
C ALA A 56 3.60 2.48 8.19
N PHE A 57 4.19 3.59 8.63
CA PHE A 57 5.61 3.87 8.48
C PHE A 57 6.47 2.77 9.13
N VAL A 58 6.19 2.47 10.39
CA VAL A 58 6.89 1.44 11.16
C VAL A 58 6.67 0.05 10.56
N HIS A 59 5.42 -0.25 10.19
CA HIS A 59 5.07 -1.50 9.53
C HIS A 59 5.87 -1.68 8.23
N GLY A 60 5.91 -0.65 7.38
CA GLY A 60 6.70 -0.63 6.15
C GLY A 60 8.19 -0.84 6.40
N LEU A 61 8.77 -0.16 7.40
CA LEU A 61 10.18 -0.36 7.77
C LEU A 61 10.47 -1.78 8.24
N ARG A 62 9.60 -2.36 9.06
CA ARG A 62 9.74 -3.75 9.52
C ARG A 62 9.69 -4.71 8.34
N ARG A 63 8.73 -4.53 7.42
CA ARG A 63 8.65 -5.34 6.20
C ARG A 63 9.86 -5.15 5.28
N TRP A 64 10.45 -3.96 5.24
CA TRP A 64 11.70 -3.71 4.53
C TRP A 64 12.86 -4.52 5.12
N THR A 65 12.97 -4.58 6.44
CA THR A 65 14.02 -5.39 7.08
C THR A 65 13.84 -6.88 6.84
N GLU A 66 12.60 -7.38 6.83
CA GLU A 66 12.29 -8.77 6.46
C GLU A 66 12.65 -9.04 5.00
N LEU A 67 12.34 -8.12 4.09
CA LEU A 67 12.69 -8.22 2.68
C LEU A 67 14.20 -8.19 2.45
N ALA A 68 14.92 -7.29 3.13
CA ALA A 68 16.38 -7.19 3.04
C ALA A 68 17.08 -8.45 3.59
N ALA A 69 16.43 -9.21 4.48
CA ALA A 69 16.93 -10.50 4.92
C ALA A 69 16.75 -11.61 3.86
N LEU A 70 15.80 -11.46 2.93
CA LEU A 70 15.56 -12.40 1.82
C LEU A 70 16.46 -12.14 0.61
N GLY A 71 17.04 -10.95 0.48
CA GLY A 71 17.98 -10.64 -0.59
C GLY A 71 18.47 -9.20 -0.61
N ASP A 72 19.57 -8.97 -1.32
CA ASP A 72 20.12 -7.64 -1.53
C ASP A 72 19.23 -6.83 -2.48
N VAL A 73 18.65 -5.75 -1.96
CA VAL A 73 17.91 -4.78 -2.76
C VAL A 73 18.71 -3.48 -2.80
N PRO A 74 19.23 -3.06 -3.97
CA PRO A 74 19.92 -1.79 -4.08
C PRO A 74 18.93 -0.64 -3.84
N LEU A 75 19.24 0.21 -2.86
CA LEU A 75 18.39 1.36 -2.50
C LEU A 75 18.14 2.30 -3.69
N SER A 76 19.11 2.42 -4.61
CA SER A 76 18.98 3.25 -5.81
C SER A 76 17.90 2.75 -6.78
N ALA A 77 17.71 1.44 -6.89
CA ALA A 77 16.68 0.85 -7.76
C ALA A 77 15.27 1.11 -7.23
N VAL A 78 15.14 1.35 -5.92
CA VAL A 78 13.86 1.66 -5.26
C VAL A 78 13.63 3.17 -5.16
N ALA A 79 14.67 3.94 -4.86
CA ALA A 79 14.58 5.38 -4.64
C ALA A 79 14.13 6.14 -5.90
N TRP A 80 14.63 5.77 -7.07
CA TRP A 80 14.29 6.46 -8.33
C TRP A 80 12.80 6.36 -8.71
N PRO A 81 12.20 5.16 -8.86
CA PRO A 81 10.77 5.06 -9.20
C PRO A 81 9.88 5.66 -8.13
N LEU A 82 10.27 5.56 -6.86
CA LEU A 82 9.52 6.17 -5.76
C LEU A 82 9.57 7.69 -5.81
N ALA A 83 10.75 8.28 -6.04
CA ALA A 83 10.92 9.71 -6.19
C ALA A 83 10.13 10.25 -7.39
N MET A 84 10.13 9.52 -8.51
CA MET A 84 9.37 9.91 -9.69
C MET A 84 7.87 9.85 -9.45
N LEU A 85 7.37 8.81 -8.76
CA LEU A 85 5.97 8.71 -8.36
C LEU A 85 5.55 9.89 -7.47
N TYR A 86 6.31 10.18 -6.41
CA TYR A 86 6.01 11.30 -5.53
C TYR A 86 6.12 12.65 -6.23
N ALA A 87 7.07 12.82 -7.15
CA ALA A 87 7.21 14.04 -7.94
C ALA A 87 5.98 14.25 -8.85
N ILE A 88 5.51 13.20 -9.53
CA ILE A 88 4.31 13.27 -10.38
C ILE A 88 3.07 13.55 -9.53
N SER A 89 2.87 12.81 -8.43
CA SER A 89 1.74 13.04 -7.51
C SER A 89 1.77 14.45 -6.93
N GLY A 90 2.94 14.94 -6.52
CA GLY A 90 3.13 16.30 -6.02
C GLY A 90 2.85 17.37 -7.08
N ALA A 91 3.26 17.13 -8.33
CA ALA A 91 2.97 18.05 -9.44
C ALA A 91 1.47 18.11 -9.75
N VAL A 92 0.78 16.97 -9.79
CA VAL A 92 -0.68 16.91 -9.97
C VAL A 92 -1.40 17.64 -8.83
N LEU A 93 -0.97 17.42 -7.58
CA LEU A 93 -1.53 18.10 -6.42
C LEU A 93 -1.28 19.62 -6.46
N ALA A 94 -0.07 20.05 -6.84
CA ALA A 94 0.27 21.47 -6.96
C ALA A 94 -0.56 22.18 -8.05
N VAL A 95 -0.87 21.49 -9.14
CA VAL A 95 -1.78 22.01 -10.20
C VAL A 95 -3.22 22.07 -9.70
N ALA A 96 -3.69 21.06 -8.96
CA ALA A 96 -5.04 21.03 -8.40
C ALA A 96 -5.27 22.13 -7.34
N LEU A 97 -4.24 22.48 -6.56
CA LEU A 97 -4.32 23.45 -5.45
C LEU A 97 -3.94 24.89 -5.85
N ARG A 98 -3.71 25.17 -7.13
CA ARG A 98 -3.06 26.42 -7.60
C ARG A 98 -3.84 27.72 -7.31
N GLY A 99 -5.06 27.64 -6.79
CA GLY A 99 -5.89 28.80 -6.43
C GLY A 99 -6.17 28.99 -4.93
N ASP A 100 -5.92 27.99 -4.08
CA ASP A 100 -6.54 27.92 -2.75
C ASP A 100 -5.60 27.43 -1.63
N LEU A 101 -4.30 27.69 -1.76
CA LEU A 101 -3.26 27.19 -0.85
C LEU A 101 -3.45 27.65 0.61
N VAL A 102 -4.07 28.81 0.83
CA VAL A 102 -4.29 29.36 2.18
C VAL A 102 -5.41 28.62 2.92
N ASP A 103 -6.42 28.10 2.22
CA ASP A 103 -7.48 27.29 2.84
C ASP A 103 -7.14 25.78 2.79
N ALA A 104 -6.39 25.35 1.77
CA ALA A 104 -6.02 23.95 1.55
C ALA A 104 -4.77 23.45 2.31
N TRP A 105 -4.05 24.30 3.05
CA TRP A 105 -2.81 23.88 3.72
C TRP A 105 -3.01 22.71 4.70
N ARG A 106 -4.19 22.61 5.34
CA ARG A 106 -4.51 21.51 6.28
C ARG A 106 -4.62 20.18 5.55
N ALA A 107 -5.35 20.16 4.43
CA ALA A 107 -5.43 19.00 3.55
C ALA A 107 -4.03 18.61 3.05
N LEU A 108 -3.22 19.61 2.66
CA LEU A 108 -1.84 19.39 2.22
C LEU A 108 -0.98 18.72 3.32
N VAL A 109 -1.08 19.15 4.58
CA VAL A 109 -0.38 18.51 5.71
C VAL A 109 -0.83 17.06 5.91
N LEU A 110 -2.13 16.78 5.84
CA LEU A 110 -2.66 15.41 5.98
C LEU A 110 -2.20 14.51 4.81
N ILE A 111 -2.18 15.03 3.60
CA ILE A 111 -1.66 14.34 2.41
C ILE A 111 -0.17 14.05 2.58
N LEU A 112 0.63 15.02 3.04
CA LEU A 112 2.06 14.83 3.30
C LEU A 112 2.31 13.78 4.39
N LEU A 113 1.53 13.79 5.48
CA LEU A 113 1.63 12.79 6.54
C LEU A 113 1.30 11.38 6.01
N ALA A 114 0.23 11.24 5.22
CA ALA A 114 -0.14 10.00 4.57
C ALA A 114 0.96 9.53 3.59
N ALA A 115 1.46 10.43 2.74
CA ALA A 115 2.52 10.14 1.78
C ALA A 115 3.80 9.65 2.48
N LEU A 116 4.19 10.31 3.57
CA LEU A 116 5.35 9.94 4.38
C LEU A 116 5.15 8.59 5.07
N GLY A 117 3.95 8.34 5.63
CA GLY A 117 3.60 7.07 6.26
C GLY A 117 3.63 5.88 5.30
N LEU A 118 3.24 6.12 4.04
CA LEU A 118 3.20 5.11 2.99
C LEU A 118 4.56 4.87 2.30
N ALA A 119 5.51 5.80 2.40
CA ALA A 119 6.80 5.74 1.72
C ALA A 119 7.58 4.43 1.95
N PRO A 120 7.79 3.95 3.19
CA PRO A 120 8.50 2.69 3.38
C PRO A 120 7.70 1.49 2.85
N GLY A 121 6.36 1.53 2.90
CA GLY A 121 5.50 0.51 2.30
C GLY A 121 5.66 0.46 0.78
N ALA A 122 5.60 1.61 0.11
CA ALA A 122 5.83 1.69 -1.33
C ALA A 122 7.24 1.22 -1.72
N ALA A 123 8.26 1.58 -0.92
CA ALA A 123 9.62 1.09 -1.10
C ALA A 123 9.70 -0.44 -1.02
N THR A 124 9.04 -1.06 -0.02
CA THR A 124 8.99 -2.52 0.08
C THR A 124 8.33 -3.20 -1.10
N ILE A 125 7.26 -2.63 -1.65
CA ILE A 125 6.58 -3.18 -2.82
C ILE A 125 7.54 -3.20 -4.02
N VAL A 126 8.20 -2.08 -4.31
CA VAL A 126 9.17 -2.01 -5.40
C VAL A 126 10.35 -2.96 -5.16
N GLY A 127 10.82 -3.06 -3.93
CA GLY A 127 11.89 -3.99 -3.54
C GLY A 127 11.50 -5.46 -3.77
N VAL A 128 10.27 -5.86 -3.44
CA VAL A 128 9.75 -7.20 -3.73
C VAL A 128 9.81 -7.50 -5.22
N GLY A 129 9.45 -6.54 -6.07
CA GLY A 129 9.55 -6.69 -7.52
C GLY A 129 10.99 -6.90 -8.01
N HIS A 130 11.98 -6.38 -7.28
CA HIS A 130 13.39 -6.59 -7.59
C HIS A 130 13.87 -7.98 -7.13
N VAL A 131 13.50 -8.42 -5.93
CA VAL A 131 13.82 -9.76 -5.41
C VAL A 131 13.15 -10.86 -6.26
N ALA A 132 11.95 -10.61 -6.76
CA ALA A 132 11.23 -11.54 -7.64
C ALA A 132 11.77 -11.55 -9.08
N SER A 133 12.65 -10.63 -9.48
CA SER A 133 13.21 -10.62 -10.82
C SER A 133 14.23 -11.77 -10.96
N PRO A 134 14.32 -12.42 -12.15
CA PRO A 134 15.23 -13.54 -12.35
C PRO A 134 16.66 -13.13 -12.00
N ARG A 135 17.26 -13.82 -11.03
CA ARG A 135 18.69 -13.65 -10.74
C ARG A 135 19.47 -14.31 -11.87
N ALA A 136 20.35 -13.55 -12.51
CA ALA A 136 21.30 -14.08 -13.49
C ALA A 136 22.45 -14.86 -12.83
N ASP A 137 22.27 -15.34 -11.59
CA ASP A 137 23.33 -16.00 -10.85
C ASP A 137 23.51 -17.45 -11.36
N PRO A 138 24.76 -17.90 -11.57
CA PRO A 138 25.06 -19.23 -12.09
C PRO A 138 24.95 -20.35 -11.04
N ALA A 139 24.69 -20.02 -9.77
CA ALA A 139 24.60 -21.01 -8.70
C ALA A 139 23.17 -21.54 -8.55
N PRO A 140 22.94 -22.87 -8.57
CA PRO A 140 21.61 -23.44 -8.41
C PRO A 140 21.11 -23.20 -6.98
N THR A 141 20.18 -22.26 -6.80
CA THR A 141 19.42 -22.11 -5.57
C THR A 141 18.45 -23.29 -5.41
N PRO A 142 18.29 -23.86 -4.21
CA PRO A 142 17.34 -24.93 -3.98
C PRO A 142 15.91 -24.42 -4.20
N LEU A 143 15.12 -25.12 -5.01
CA LEU A 143 13.75 -24.74 -5.40
C LEU A 143 12.83 -24.41 -4.20
N GLY A 144 12.98 -25.14 -3.08
CA GLY A 144 12.21 -24.87 -1.86
C GLY A 144 12.47 -23.48 -1.25
N PHE A 145 13.69 -22.95 -1.43
CA PHE A 145 14.03 -21.59 -0.98
C PHE A 145 13.38 -20.53 -1.88
N GLU A 146 13.30 -20.76 -3.19
CA GLU A 146 12.63 -19.84 -4.13
C GLU A 146 11.11 -19.79 -3.87
N PHE A 147 10.45 -20.94 -3.64
CA PHE A 147 9.04 -20.96 -3.24
C PHE A 147 8.80 -20.28 -1.90
N GLY A 148 9.63 -20.55 -0.89
CA GLY A 148 9.53 -19.89 0.42
C GLY A 148 9.65 -18.37 0.31
N THR A 149 10.56 -17.89 -0.53
CA THR A 149 10.76 -16.46 -0.81
C THR A 149 9.54 -15.85 -1.49
N LEU A 150 8.94 -16.54 -2.47
CA LEU A 150 7.77 -16.06 -3.20
C LEU A 150 6.52 -15.98 -2.31
N ILE A 151 6.29 -16.98 -1.47
CA ILE A 151 5.18 -16.99 -0.49
C ILE A 151 5.36 -15.86 0.53
N ALA A 152 6.57 -15.68 1.05
CA ALA A 152 6.88 -14.60 1.99
C ALA A 152 6.64 -13.22 1.34
N ALA A 153 7.12 -13.03 0.12
CA ALA A 153 6.93 -11.79 -0.65
C ALA A 153 5.45 -11.47 -0.91
N SER A 154 4.65 -12.47 -1.33
CA SER A 154 3.21 -12.31 -1.54
C SER A 154 2.47 -11.92 -0.25
N ARG A 155 2.82 -12.55 0.88
CA ARG A 155 2.22 -12.23 2.19
C ARG A 155 2.57 -10.80 2.64
N ILE A 156 3.81 -10.38 2.42
CA ILE A 156 4.24 -9.00 2.71
C ILE A 156 3.42 -8.02 1.89
N LEU A 157 3.32 -8.26 0.58
CA LEU A 157 2.61 -7.43 -0.39
C LEU A 157 1.12 -7.28 -0.03
N GLN A 158 0.44 -8.37 0.31
CA GLN A 158 -0.96 -8.35 0.74
C GLN A 158 -1.17 -7.57 2.05
N SER A 159 -0.27 -7.74 3.03
CA SER A 159 -0.37 -6.98 4.28
C SER A 159 -0.20 -5.47 4.07
N LEU A 160 0.69 -5.08 3.14
CA LEU A 160 0.92 -3.68 2.80
C LEU A 160 -0.30 -3.09 2.10
N LEU A 161 -0.89 -3.81 1.14
CA LEU A 161 -2.09 -3.37 0.42
C LEU A 161 -3.25 -3.04 1.38
N ALA A 162 -3.47 -3.88 2.40
CA ALA A 162 -4.50 -3.64 3.41
C ALA A 162 -4.25 -2.34 4.20
N VAL A 163 -3.00 -2.09 4.60
CA VAL A 163 -2.61 -0.86 5.32
C VAL A 163 -2.73 0.37 4.42
N MET A 164 -2.29 0.28 3.16
CA MET A 164 -2.41 1.37 2.19
C MET A 164 -3.88 1.73 1.93
N GLY A 165 -4.74 0.72 1.74
CA GLY A 165 -6.18 0.92 1.55
C GLY A 165 -6.84 1.61 2.74
N GLY A 166 -6.48 1.24 3.97
CA GLY A 166 -6.98 1.91 5.18
C GLY A 166 -6.59 3.39 5.27
N ILE A 167 -5.33 3.73 4.92
CA ILE A 167 -4.87 5.12 4.88
C ILE A 167 -5.60 5.92 3.80
N VAL A 168 -5.77 5.36 2.60
CA VAL A 168 -6.52 6.01 1.52
C VAL A 168 -7.97 6.27 1.93
N ALA A 169 -8.63 5.30 2.57
CA ALA A 169 -9.99 5.48 3.07
C ALA A 169 -10.08 6.61 4.12
N LEU A 170 -9.17 6.64 5.10
CA LEU A 170 -9.11 7.70 6.10
C LEU A 170 -8.83 9.08 5.47
N LEU A 171 -7.98 9.13 4.46
CA LEU A 171 -7.66 10.36 3.73
C LEU A 171 -8.89 10.89 2.97
N VAL A 172 -9.64 10.01 2.29
CA VAL A 172 -10.89 10.38 1.60
C VAL A 172 -11.95 10.86 2.59
N ILE A 173 -12.09 10.21 3.75
CA ILE A 173 -13.03 10.64 4.80
C ILE A 173 -12.63 12.02 5.35
N ALA A 174 -11.34 12.23 5.63
CA ALA A 174 -10.83 13.51 6.12
C ALA A 174 -11.02 14.64 5.09
N GLU A 175 -10.80 14.36 3.80
CA GLU A 175 -11.00 15.33 2.73
C GLU A 175 -12.49 15.68 2.58
N ALA A 176 -13.34 14.66 2.50
CA ALA A 176 -14.78 14.85 2.35
C ALA A 176 -15.41 15.65 3.50
N THR A 177 -15.02 15.33 4.73
CA THR A 177 -15.50 16.05 5.91
C THR A 177 -14.94 17.48 5.97
N GLY A 178 -13.71 17.69 5.50
CA GLY A 178 -13.13 19.03 5.35
C GLY A 178 -13.89 19.90 4.35
N GLN A 179 -14.27 19.35 3.19
CA GLN A 179 -15.04 20.07 2.16
C GLN A 179 -16.45 20.45 2.62
N ARG A 180 -17.06 19.64 3.49
CA ARG A 180 -18.36 19.97 4.08
C ARG A 180 -18.25 21.18 5.02
N MET A 181 -17.19 21.22 5.83
CA MET A 181 -16.96 22.32 6.78
C MET A 181 -16.70 23.66 6.10
N THR A 182 -16.19 23.66 4.86
CA THR A 182 -15.97 24.88 4.07
C THR A 182 -17.15 25.25 3.18
N GLU A 183 -18.28 24.52 3.25
CA GLU A 183 -19.44 24.65 2.34
C GLU A 183 -19.11 24.45 0.84
N HIS A 184 -17.89 24.02 0.51
CA HIS A 184 -17.43 23.73 -0.84
C HIS A 184 -17.63 22.25 -1.15
N THR A 185 -18.87 21.76 -0.97
CA THR A 185 -19.18 20.35 -1.23
C THR A 185 -19.22 20.10 -2.73
N ASN A 186 -18.10 19.68 -3.30
CA ASN A 186 -18.04 19.16 -4.66
C ASN A 186 -17.79 17.64 -4.61
N VAL A 187 -18.85 16.86 -4.82
CA VAL A 187 -18.77 15.39 -4.83
C VAL A 187 -17.79 14.89 -5.89
N GLU A 188 -17.67 15.60 -7.02
CA GLU A 188 -16.76 15.23 -8.11
C GLU A 188 -15.29 15.32 -7.69
N THR A 189 -14.90 16.35 -6.91
CA THR A 189 -13.50 16.49 -6.48
C THR A 189 -13.10 15.42 -5.48
N THR A 190 -13.97 15.10 -4.51
CA THR A 190 -13.74 14.00 -3.56
C THR A 190 -13.62 12.66 -4.28
N LEU A 191 -14.46 12.41 -5.28
CA LEU A 191 -14.45 11.15 -6.03
C LEU A 191 -13.21 11.04 -6.93
N VAL A 192 -12.81 12.12 -7.61
CA VAL A 192 -11.57 12.18 -8.39
C VAL A 192 -10.35 12.00 -7.49
N PHE A 193 -10.35 12.58 -6.28
CA PHE A 193 -9.27 12.42 -5.31
C PHE A 193 -9.16 10.98 -4.77
N GLY A 194 -10.30 10.36 -4.41
CA GLY A 194 -10.35 8.96 -4.00
C GLY A 194 -9.95 7.99 -5.12
N ALA A 195 -10.40 8.25 -6.34
CA ALA A 195 -10.02 7.48 -7.52
C ALA A 195 -8.52 7.64 -7.84
N GLY A 196 -8.00 8.87 -7.78
CA GLY A 196 -6.59 9.17 -8.03
C GLY A 196 -5.65 8.53 -7.02
N SER A 197 -5.97 8.62 -5.73
CA SER A 197 -5.20 7.96 -4.66
C SER A 197 -5.23 6.44 -4.78
N SER A 198 -6.39 5.85 -5.08
CA SER A 198 -6.51 4.41 -5.34
C SER A 198 -5.74 3.96 -6.59
N ALA A 199 -5.77 4.77 -7.66
CA ALA A 199 -5.01 4.53 -8.88
C ALA A 199 -3.50 4.56 -8.63
N LEU A 200 -3.01 5.47 -7.78
CA LEU A 200 -1.59 5.50 -7.38
C LEU A 200 -1.17 4.20 -6.67
N VAL A 201 -1.99 3.70 -5.74
CA VAL A 201 -1.72 2.40 -5.09
C VAL A 201 -1.70 1.28 -6.12
N ALA A 202 -2.66 1.28 -7.05
CA ALA A 202 -2.74 0.26 -8.11
C ALA A 202 -1.53 0.29 -9.06
N ILE A 203 -1.04 1.47 -9.45
CA ILE A 203 0.15 1.63 -10.33
C ILE A 203 1.41 1.05 -9.67
N VAL A 204 1.55 1.20 -8.35
CA VAL A 204 2.69 0.63 -7.61
C VAL A 204 2.55 -0.88 -7.43
N TYR A 205 1.33 -1.35 -7.13
CA TYR A 205 1.05 -2.75 -6.82
C TYR A 205 1.04 -3.65 -8.07
N ALA A 206 0.36 -3.23 -9.14
CA ALA A 206 0.12 -4.04 -10.33
C ALA A 206 1.37 -4.64 -10.98
N PRO A 207 2.46 -3.88 -11.25
CA PRO A 207 3.65 -4.44 -11.89
C PRO A 207 4.36 -5.45 -10.98
N VAL A 208 4.34 -5.24 -9.66
CA VAL A 208 4.97 -6.15 -8.70
C VAL A 208 4.18 -7.45 -8.56
N ALA A 209 2.85 -7.36 -8.46
CA ALA A 209 1.98 -8.53 -8.47
C ALA A 209 2.12 -9.32 -9.78
N ALA A 210 2.25 -8.65 -10.93
CA ALA A 210 2.48 -9.30 -12.21
C ALA A 210 3.82 -10.06 -12.24
N LYS A 211 4.90 -9.45 -11.75
CA LYS A 211 6.22 -10.10 -11.65
C LYS A 211 6.20 -11.33 -10.73
N LEU A 212 5.56 -11.23 -9.56
CA LEU A 212 5.42 -12.37 -8.64
C LEU A 212 4.64 -13.51 -9.30
N ARG A 213 3.55 -13.21 -10.02
CA ARG A 213 2.78 -14.23 -10.74
C ARG A 213 3.60 -14.88 -11.84
N GLN A 214 4.32 -14.08 -12.63
CA GLN A 214 5.18 -14.60 -13.69
C GLN A 214 6.23 -15.54 -13.10
N ARG A 215 6.92 -15.13 -12.03
CA ARG A 215 7.96 -15.96 -11.42
C ARG A 215 7.40 -17.22 -10.75
N GLY A 216 6.23 -17.13 -10.14
CA GLY A 216 5.53 -18.29 -9.60
C GLY A 216 5.18 -19.31 -10.69
N ARG A 217 4.71 -18.85 -11.85
CA ARG A 217 4.44 -19.72 -13.02
C ARG A 217 5.72 -20.37 -13.54
N GLU A 218 6.80 -19.62 -13.69
CA GLU A 218 8.10 -20.17 -14.10
C GLU A 218 8.58 -21.27 -13.14
N LEU A 219 8.40 -21.10 -11.83
CA LEU A 219 8.76 -22.11 -10.83
C LEU A 219 7.87 -23.35 -10.87
N VAL A 220 6.57 -23.15 -11.09
CA VAL A 220 5.61 -24.25 -11.30
C VAL A 220 6.00 -25.05 -12.55
N ASP A 221 6.32 -24.37 -13.65
CA ASP A 221 6.75 -24.99 -14.91
C ASP A 221 8.06 -25.76 -14.76
N LEU A 222 9.00 -25.28 -13.93
CA LEU A 222 10.26 -25.98 -13.62
C LEU A 222 10.04 -27.24 -12.78
N CYS A 223 9.08 -27.24 -11.86
CA CYS A 223 8.83 -28.40 -10.98
C CYS A 223 7.93 -29.46 -11.64
N HIS A 224 7.00 -29.02 -12.49
CA HIS A 224 6.06 -29.88 -13.20
C HIS A 224 6.04 -29.52 -14.69
N PRO A 225 7.13 -29.83 -15.43
CA PRO A 225 7.17 -29.61 -16.87
C PRO A 225 6.11 -30.49 -17.53
N LEU A 226 5.20 -29.87 -18.28
CA LEU A 226 4.14 -30.58 -19.02
C LEU A 226 4.66 -31.30 -20.29
N GLY A 227 5.97 -31.26 -20.53
CA GLY A 227 6.61 -31.85 -21.71
C GLY A 227 6.65 -33.37 -21.66
N THR A 228 6.17 -34.01 -22.73
CA THR A 228 6.24 -35.46 -23.00
C THR A 228 5.67 -36.38 -21.92
N LEU A 229 4.64 -35.96 -21.20
CA LEU A 229 3.90 -36.83 -20.29
C LEU A 229 2.89 -37.69 -21.07
N ALA A 230 2.76 -38.96 -20.69
CA ALA A 230 1.74 -39.84 -21.23
C ALA A 230 0.33 -39.38 -20.79
N SER A 231 -0.69 -39.66 -21.60
CA SER A 231 -2.07 -39.18 -21.37
C SER A 231 -2.66 -39.59 -20.00
N ASN A 232 -2.22 -40.73 -19.45
CA ASN A 232 -2.59 -41.23 -18.13
C ASN A 232 -1.91 -40.48 -16.97
N GLU A 233 -0.75 -39.88 -17.18
CA GLU A 233 0.02 -39.12 -16.16
C GLU A 233 -0.29 -37.62 -16.21
N LEU A 234 -0.81 -37.15 -17.34
CA LEU A 234 -1.15 -35.75 -17.57
C LEU A 234 -2.21 -35.23 -16.57
N ALA A 235 -3.24 -36.03 -16.27
CA ALA A 235 -4.30 -35.63 -15.35
C ALA A 235 -3.77 -35.43 -13.91
N GLU A 236 -2.89 -36.32 -13.44
CA GLU A 236 -2.29 -36.22 -12.10
C GLU A 236 -1.29 -35.06 -12.01
N ALA A 237 -0.50 -34.84 -13.06
CA ALA A 237 0.41 -33.71 -13.15
C ALA A 237 -0.34 -32.37 -13.16
N LEU A 238 -1.48 -32.28 -13.85
CA LEU A 238 -2.35 -31.10 -13.85
C LEU A 238 -3.00 -30.86 -12.47
N ASP A 239 -3.42 -31.90 -11.74
CA ASP A 239 -3.99 -31.73 -10.39
C ASP A 239 -2.92 -31.26 -9.39
N LYS A 240 -1.71 -31.83 -9.45
CA LYS A 240 -0.57 -31.38 -8.63
C LYS A 240 -0.21 -29.92 -8.93
N ARG A 241 -0.22 -29.54 -10.21
CA ARG A 241 0.00 -28.17 -10.67
C ARG A 241 -1.07 -27.21 -10.14
N SER A 242 -2.36 -27.54 -10.28
CA SER A 242 -3.46 -26.68 -9.83
C SER A 242 -3.43 -26.48 -8.31
N ARG A 243 -3.11 -27.54 -7.54
CA ARG A 243 -2.93 -27.46 -6.08
C ARG A 243 -1.76 -26.56 -5.71
N LEU A 244 -0.65 -26.64 -6.44
CA LEU A 244 0.52 -25.79 -6.22
C LEU A 244 0.18 -24.32 -6.53
N GLU A 245 -0.47 -24.04 -7.66
CA GLU A 245 -0.91 -22.70 -8.07
C GLU A 245 -1.92 -22.10 -7.07
N THR A 246 -2.86 -22.92 -6.58
CA THR A 246 -3.81 -22.56 -5.52
C THR A 246 -3.09 -22.23 -4.21
N THR A 247 -2.14 -23.06 -3.79
CA THR A 247 -1.38 -22.89 -2.54
C THR A 247 -0.48 -21.66 -2.59
N LEU A 248 0.07 -21.36 -3.77
CA LEU A 248 0.87 -20.16 -4.03
C LEU A 248 0.02 -18.90 -4.22
N GLY A 249 -1.31 -19.04 -4.27
CA GLY A 249 -2.25 -17.95 -4.50
C GLY A 249 -2.13 -17.33 -5.89
N LEU A 250 -1.58 -18.04 -6.87
CA LEU A 250 -1.39 -17.55 -8.24
C LEU A 250 -2.73 -17.33 -8.97
N ASP A 251 -3.77 -18.05 -8.56
CA ASP A 251 -5.14 -17.92 -9.04
C ASP A 251 -5.90 -16.74 -8.43
N ARG A 252 -5.39 -16.12 -7.36
CA ARG A 252 -6.00 -14.90 -6.83
C ARG A 252 -5.68 -13.74 -7.75
N THR A 253 -6.67 -13.36 -8.55
CA THR A 253 -6.65 -12.11 -9.33
C THR A 253 -6.53 -10.92 -8.39
N ALA A 254 -5.82 -9.88 -8.83
CA ALA A 254 -5.58 -8.69 -8.00
C ALA A 254 -6.91 -8.06 -7.54
N LEU A 255 -7.95 -8.20 -8.38
CA LEU A 255 -9.32 -7.78 -8.09
C LEU A 255 -9.96 -8.55 -6.93
N SER A 256 -9.71 -9.86 -6.79
CA SER A 256 -10.21 -10.67 -5.67
C SER A 256 -9.54 -10.28 -4.34
N ASP A 257 -8.25 -9.96 -4.38
CA ASP A 257 -7.53 -9.45 -3.21
C ASP A 257 -7.99 -8.04 -2.81
N PHE A 258 -8.35 -7.20 -3.79
CA PHE A 258 -9.02 -5.91 -3.53
C PHE A 258 -10.41 -6.13 -2.93
N GLN A 259 -11.23 -7.02 -3.49
CA GLN A 259 -12.57 -7.32 -2.95
C GLN A 259 -12.52 -7.83 -1.51
N THR A 260 -11.54 -8.67 -1.18
CA THR A 260 -11.39 -9.22 0.18
C THR A 260 -10.96 -8.14 1.18
N ASN A 261 -10.09 -7.21 0.78
CA ASN A 261 -9.73 -6.06 1.61
C ASN A 261 -10.84 -4.99 1.69
N VAL A 262 -11.65 -4.86 0.65
CA VAL A 262 -12.87 -4.04 0.66
C VAL A 262 -13.90 -4.56 1.65
N VAL A 263 -13.88 -5.83 2.08
CA VAL A 263 -14.72 -6.30 3.20
C VAL A 263 -14.29 -5.70 4.53
N VAL A 264 -13.00 -5.40 4.73
CA VAL A 264 -12.47 -4.76 5.96
C VAL A 264 -12.64 -3.25 5.91
N VAL A 265 -12.47 -2.65 4.73
CA VAL A 265 -12.74 -1.23 4.49
C VAL A 265 -14.25 -0.96 4.34
N GLY A 266 -15.04 -2.00 4.09
CA GLY A 266 -16.48 -1.96 3.84
C GLY A 266 -17.27 -1.34 4.97
N PRO A 267 -17.04 -1.68 6.25
CA PRO A 267 -17.64 -0.98 7.39
C PRO A 267 -17.24 0.49 7.50
N LEU A 268 -16.01 0.86 7.11
CA LEU A 268 -15.56 2.26 7.10
C LEU A 268 -16.19 3.04 5.95
N LEU A 269 -16.30 2.42 4.77
CA LEU A 269 -17.00 2.97 3.62
C LEU A 269 -18.51 2.99 3.83
N ALA A 270 -19.08 2.02 4.53
CA ALA A 270 -20.50 1.98 4.88
C ALA A 270 -20.82 2.96 6.01
N GLY A 271 -19.91 3.18 6.97
CA GLY A 271 -20.02 4.21 7.99
C GLY A 271 -19.88 5.62 7.39
N ALA A 272 -18.92 5.80 6.48
CA ALA A 272 -18.79 7.03 5.69
C ALA A 272 -20.02 7.22 4.80
N ALA A 273 -20.42 6.22 4.02
CA ALA A 273 -21.60 6.26 3.16
C ALA A 273 -22.88 6.47 3.97
N SER A 274 -23.01 5.91 5.17
CA SER A 274 -24.12 6.18 6.08
C SER A 274 -24.11 7.61 6.59
N ALA A 275 -22.94 8.20 6.88
CA ALA A 275 -22.81 9.63 7.19
C ALA A 275 -23.02 10.53 5.96
N PHE A 276 -22.90 9.98 4.75
CA PHE A 276 -23.28 10.64 3.49
C PHE A 276 -24.77 10.51 3.18
N LEU A 277 -25.39 9.36 3.47
CA LEU A 277 -26.76 8.96 3.12
C LEU A 277 -27.80 9.23 4.22
N SER A 278 -27.40 9.51 5.46
CA SER A 278 -28.34 9.86 6.55
C SER A 278 -28.86 11.31 6.45
N ARG A 279 -28.85 11.89 5.25
CA ARG A 279 -29.58 13.11 4.88
C ARG A 279 -30.41 12.82 3.64
#